data_AF-A0A2V5W575-F1
#
_entry.id   AF-A0A2V5W575-F1
#
_cell.length_a   1.000
_cell.length_b   1.000
_cell.length_c   1.000
_cell.angle_alpha   90.00
_cell.angle_beta   90.00
_cell.angle_gamma   90.00
#
_symmetry.space_group_name_H-M   'P 1'
#
loop_
_entity.id
_entity.type
_entity.pdbx_description
1 polymer ?
#
loop_
_entity_poly.entity_id
_entity_poly.type
_entity_poly.pdbx_seq_one_letter_code
_entity_poly.pdbx_strand_id
1 'polypeptide(L)'
;GAVATTTRTVIVTDITPPEFTLISTNPLNLDVGTPFTDPGATAFDPCEGDLTASIVRTGTVNTAAPGSYTLSYSVTDSSGNTAVTNRNVLVRGSPAVLGFNAFFSGTNAVTGSPVVQFLADVNPNGLATVAFAQYGLNTSYPGRTASVNLPASYNTSTFFATLDGLIPGGTYHFRVAASNSLGVAYGPDQTFVVPTLFAAGDLNGDGRVNESELNSVLSNYWLTSSSLVMTNPSTLGGGLFQFALTNVTGWNMSVFASTNLTDWELLPAQAMPVWQFLDPAYTNYPQRFYRLQWP
;
A
#
# COMPACT_ATOMS: atom_id res chain seq x y z
N GLY A 1 -20.14 -69.29 66.55
CA GLY A 1 -19.25 -68.92 65.43
C GLY A 1 -18.40 -67.75 65.89
N ALA A 2 -17.08 -67.81 65.67
CA ALA A 2 -16.19 -66.71 66.00
C ALA A 2 -16.26 -65.64 64.89
N VAL A 3 -16.42 -64.37 65.27
CA VAL A 3 -16.37 -63.23 64.36
C VAL A 3 -14.95 -62.67 64.40
N ALA A 4 -14.25 -62.74 63.27
CA ALA A 4 -12.96 -62.08 63.09
C ALA A 4 -13.19 -60.68 62.51
N THR A 5 -12.54 -59.68 63.09
CA THR A 5 -12.49 -58.32 62.56
C THR A 5 -11.11 -58.05 61.97
N THR A 6 -11.09 -57.39 60.81
CA THR A 6 -9.88 -56.88 60.17
C THR A 6 -10.00 -55.37 60.03
N THR A 7 -8.89 -54.66 60.21
CA THR A 7 -8.81 -53.20 60.03
C THR A 7 -7.92 -52.89 58.84
N ARG A 8 -8.43 -52.06 57.93
CA ARG A 8 -7.65 -51.48 56.82
C ARG A 8 -7.47 -49.98 57.08
N THR A 9 -6.22 -49.53 57.12
CA THR A 9 -5.91 -48.10 57.11
C THR A 9 -6.07 -47.57 55.69
N VAL A 10 -6.84 -46.49 55.52
CA VAL A 10 -6.96 -45.74 54.27
C VAL A 10 -6.36 -44.36 54.50
N ILE A 11 -5.39 -43.97 53.69
CA ILE A 11 -4.84 -42.61 53.68
C ILE A 11 -5.58 -41.86 52.58
N VAL A 12 -6.21 -40.74 52.95
CA VAL A 12 -6.82 -39.81 52.01
C VAL A 12 -5.92 -38.59 51.95
N THR A 13 -5.38 -38.31 50.77
CA THR A 13 -4.58 -37.12 50.49
C THR A 13 -5.33 -36.28 49.50
N ASP A 14 -5.41 -34.98 49.78
CA ASP A 14 -5.99 -34.05 48.85
C ASP A 14 -4.99 -33.72 47.73
N ILE A 15 -5.47 -33.83 46.50
CA ILE A 15 -4.71 -33.62 45.26
C ILE A 15 -5.43 -32.62 44.34
N THR A 16 -6.51 -32.00 44.82
CA THR A 16 -7.35 -31.12 44.02
C THR A 16 -6.84 -29.69 44.16
N PRO A 17 -6.46 -29.00 43.07
CA PRO A 17 -6.11 -27.59 43.17
C PRO A 17 -7.35 -26.72 43.40
N PRO A 18 -7.19 -25.55 44.03
CA PRO A 18 -8.29 -24.59 44.18
C PRO A 18 -8.83 -24.09 42.83
N GLU A 19 -10.12 -23.78 42.76
CA GLU A 19 -10.79 -23.20 41.59
C GLU A 19 -10.94 -21.67 41.73
N PHE A 20 -10.61 -20.92 40.67
CA PHE A 20 -10.73 -19.46 40.63
C PHE A 20 -12.01 -18.98 39.96
N THR A 21 -12.57 -17.87 40.47
CA THR A 21 -13.52 -17.03 39.75
C THR A 21 -13.02 -15.59 39.70
N LEU A 22 -12.81 -15.06 38.49
CA LEU A 22 -12.44 -13.65 38.30
C LEU A 22 -13.68 -12.75 38.48
N ILE A 23 -13.56 -11.69 39.27
CA ILE A 23 -14.63 -10.69 39.43
C ILE A 23 -14.60 -9.73 38.23
N SER A 24 -15.74 -9.43 37.59
CA SER A 24 -15.82 -8.64 36.34
C SER A 24 -15.25 -9.36 35.10
N THR A 25 -15.27 -8.68 33.95
CA THR A 25 -14.93 -9.24 32.65
C THR A 25 -13.43 -9.52 32.51
N ASN A 26 -13.12 -10.52 31.68
CA ASN A 26 -11.77 -10.83 31.22
C ASN A 26 -11.83 -11.07 29.69
N PRO A 27 -11.24 -10.20 28.84
CA PRO A 27 -10.42 -9.05 29.21
C PRO A 27 -11.23 -7.91 29.87
N LEU A 28 -10.54 -7.10 30.67
CA LEU A 28 -11.03 -5.84 31.20
C LEU A 28 -10.53 -4.70 30.31
N ASN A 29 -11.43 -3.91 29.73
CA ASN A 29 -11.07 -2.76 28.91
C ASN A 29 -10.95 -1.50 29.78
N LEU A 30 -9.89 -0.74 29.54
CA LEU A 30 -9.58 0.51 30.22
C LEU A 30 -9.17 1.55 29.18
N ASP A 31 -9.57 2.80 29.31
CA ASP A 31 -9.08 3.85 28.43
C ASP A 31 -7.84 4.50 29.05
N VAL A 32 -6.88 4.90 28.22
CA VAL A 32 -5.59 5.44 28.68
C VAL A 32 -5.78 6.60 29.66
N GLY A 33 -4.98 6.60 30.74
CA GLY A 33 -5.02 7.58 31.82
C GLY A 33 -6.10 7.33 32.87
N THR A 34 -7.07 6.45 32.63
CA THR A 34 -8.07 6.14 33.67
C THR A 34 -7.43 5.32 34.81
N PRO A 35 -7.71 5.65 36.09
CA PRO A 35 -7.19 4.88 37.21
C PRO A 35 -7.66 3.43 37.16
N PHE A 36 -6.74 2.49 37.40
CA PHE A 36 -7.08 1.08 37.49
C PHE A 36 -7.26 0.67 38.96
N THR A 37 -8.44 0.15 39.28
CA THR A 37 -8.69 -0.59 40.52
C THR A 37 -8.94 -2.04 40.16
N ASP A 38 -8.19 -2.94 40.80
CA ASP A 38 -8.30 -4.36 40.52
C ASP A 38 -9.61 -4.92 41.08
N PRO A 39 -10.52 -5.47 40.24
CA PRO A 39 -11.75 -6.10 40.74
C PRO A 39 -11.49 -7.33 41.64
N GLY A 40 -10.28 -7.90 41.62
CA GLY A 40 -9.93 -9.08 42.39
C GLY A 40 -10.48 -10.39 41.80
N ALA A 41 -10.39 -11.46 42.57
CA ALA A 41 -10.84 -12.80 42.25
C ALA A 41 -11.24 -13.53 43.54
N THR A 42 -12.03 -14.59 43.44
CA THR A 42 -12.29 -15.54 44.53
C THR A 42 -11.64 -16.88 44.22
N ALA A 43 -11.33 -17.65 45.26
CA ALA A 43 -10.78 -19.00 45.14
C ALA A 43 -11.48 -19.95 46.11
N PHE A 44 -11.87 -21.13 45.65
CA PHE A 44 -12.53 -22.15 46.46
C PHE A 44 -11.89 -23.50 46.24
N ASP A 45 -11.62 -24.21 47.33
CA ASP A 45 -11.16 -25.59 47.31
C ASP A 45 -12.22 -26.52 47.93
N PRO A 46 -12.55 -27.68 47.33
CA PRO A 46 -13.55 -28.60 47.88
C PRO A 46 -13.23 -29.19 49.25
N CYS A 47 -11.94 -29.31 49.61
CA CYS A 47 -11.46 -29.88 50.87
C CYS A 47 -11.23 -28.81 51.93
N GLU A 48 -10.81 -27.59 51.54
CA GLU A 48 -10.46 -26.50 52.48
C GLU A 48 -11.50 -25.36 52.55
N GLY A 49 -12.34 -25.21 51.53
CA GLY A 49 -13.35 -24.16 51.44
C GLY A 49 -12.84 -22.88 50.76
N ASP A 50 -13.25 -21.70 51.26
CA ASP A 50 -12.90 -20.41 50.67
C ASP A 50 -11.44 -20.01 50.97
N LEU A 51 -10.63 -19.91 49.91
CA LEU A 51 -9.23 -19.52 49.96
C LEU A 51 -8.99 -18.11 49.40
N THR A 52 -10.04 -17.31 49.21
CA THR A 52 -9.97 -15.98 48.59
C THR A 52 -8.95 -15.05 49.26
N ALA A 53 -8.87 -15.07 50.60
CA ALA A 53 -7.92 -14.23 51.35
C ALA A 53 -6.45 -14.65 51.15
N SER A 54 -6.21 -15.88 50.69
CA SER A 54 -4.87 -16.45 50.45
C SER A 54 -4.38 -16.23 49.02
N ILE A 55 -5.18 -15.60 48.16
CA ILE A 55 -4.80 -15.30 46.78
C ILE A 55 -3.63 -14.31 46.79
N VAL A 56 -2.53 -14.71 46.16
CA VAL A 56 -1.40 -13.84 45.87
C VAL A 56 -1.56 -13.31 44.45
N ARG A 57 -1.60 -11.98 44.32
CA ARG A 57 -1.73 -11.30 43.03
C ARG A 57 -0.44 -10.58 42.65
N THR A 58 0.06 -10.85 41.46
CA THR A 58 1.27 -10.26 40.88
C THR A 58 0.98 -9.57 39.54
N GLY A 59 1.96 -8.82 39.02
CA GLY A 59 1.82 -8.03 37.79
C GLY A 59 1.44 -6.58 38.06
N THR A 60 1.56 -5.75 37.03
CA THR A 60 1.22 -4.32 37.08
C THR A 60 0.50 -3.90 35.81
N VAL A 61 -0.34 -2.87 35.92
CA VAL A 61 -1.02 -2.25 34.77
C VAL A 61 -0.50 -0.83 34.65
N ASN A 62 0.18 -0.50 33.55
CA ASN A 62 0.55 0.88 33.27
C ASN A 62 -0.60 1.55 32.51
N THR A 63 -1.43 2.31 33.22
CA THR A 63 -2.59 2.96 32.61
C THR A 63 -2.22 4.16 31.74
N ALA A 64 -0.97 4.63 31.79
CA ALA A 64 -0.50 5.77 31.00
C ALA A 64 -0.08 5.40 29.57
N ALA A 65 -0.03 4.12 29.22
CA ALA A 65 0.36 3.65 27.89
C ALA A 65 -0.66 2.64 27.36
N PRO A 66 -1.12 2.78 26.10
CA PRO A 66 -1.94 1.75 25.47
C PRO A 66 -1.20 0.41 25.37
N GLY A 67 -1.90 -0.69 25.64
CA GLY A 67 -1.30 -2.02 25.61
C GLY A 67 -2.15 -3.09 26.30
N SER A 68 -1.63 -4.32 26.29
CA SER A 68 -2.20 -5.47 26.99
C SER A 68 -1.33 -5.78 28.22
N TYR A 69 -1.94 -5.77 29.40
CA TYR A 69 -1.26 -6.00 30.68
C TYR A 69 -1.86 -7.22 31.36
N THR A 70 -0.99 -8.09 31.88
CA THR A 70 -1.43 -9.32 32.55
C THR A 70 -1.23 -9.22 34.06
N LEU A 71 -2.28 -9.54 34.80
CA LEU A 71 -2.23 -9.77 36.24
C LEU A 71 -2.39 -11.27 36.49
N SER A 72 -1.56 -11.82 37.36
CA SER A 72 -1.59 -13.24 37.70
C SER A 72 -2.04 -13.42 39.15
N TYR A 73 -2.96 -14.35 39.36
CA TYR A 73 -3.49 -14.73 40.67
C TYR A 73 -3.09 -16.16 40.91
N SER A 74 -2.42 -16.42 42.02
CA SER A 74 -2.02 -17.75 42.44
C SER A 74 -2.49 -18.02 43.86
N VAL A 75 -2.93 -19.24 44.12
CA VAL A 75 -3.26 -19.70 45.47
C VAL A 75 -2.78 -21.14 45.60
N THR A 76 -2.25 -21.46 46.77
CA THR A 76 -1.80 -22.80 47.12
C THR A 76 -2.56 -23.22 48.36
N ASP A 77 -3.21 -24.39 48.32
CA ASP A 77 -3.90 -24.95 49.48
C ASP A 77 -2.91 -25.50 50.53
N SER A 78 -3.44 -25.94 51.66
CA SER A 78 -2.65 -26.55 52.75
C SER A 78 -1.99 -27.89 52.38
N SER A 79 -2.46 -28.56 51.32
CA SER A 79 -1.93 -29.83 50.80
C SER A 79 -0.82 -29.62 49.75
N GLY A 80 -0.56 -28.37 49.36
CA GLY A 80 0.45 -27.97 48.39
C GLY A 80 -0.06 -27.92 46.93
N ASN A 81 -1.35 -28.13 46.68
CA ASN A 81 -1.91 -28.00 45.34
C ASN A 81 -2.03 -26.52 44.99
N THR A 82 -1.51 -26.14 43.83
CA THR A 82 -1.44 -24.74 43.40
C THR A 82 -2.27 -24.52 42.15
N ALA A 83 -3.08 -23.47 42.15
CA ALA A 83 -3.80 -22.99 40.99
C ALA A 83 -3.32 -21.59 40.59
N VAL A 84 -3.39 -21.28 39.29
CA VAL A 84 -3.04 -19.97 38.74
C VAL A 84 -4.06 -19.56 37.69
N THR A 85 -4.52 -18.30 37.72
CA THR A 85 -5.32 -17.69 36.66
C THR A 85 -4.82 -16.29 36.32
N ASN A 86 -5.17 -15.79 35.14
CA ASN A 86 -4.71 -14.50 34.64
C ASN A 86 -5.87 -13.58 34.24
N ARG A 87 -5.81 -12.32 34.64
CA ARG A 87 -6.64 -11.24 34.10
C ARG A 87 -5.83 -10.46 33.07
N ASN A 88 -6.39 -10.31 31.87
CA ASN A 88 -5.86 -9.40 30.87
C ASN A 88 -6.57 -8.04 30.98
N VAL A 89 -5.81 -6.97 31.11
CA VAL A 89 -6.27 -5.59 31.12
C VAL A 89 -5.80 -4.91 29.83
N LEU A 90 -6.76 -4.50 29.02
CA LEU A 90 -6.55 -3.87 27.72
C LEU A 90 -6.68 -2.35 27.88
N VAL A 91 -5.55 -1.64 27.92
CA VAL A 91 -5.50 -0.18 27.97
C VAL A 91 -5.56 0.35 26.53
N ARG A 92 -6.65 1.00 26.16
CA ARG A 92 -6.93 1.50 24.80
C ARG A 92 -6.62 3.00 24.71
N GLY A 93 -6.20 3.46 23.54
CA GLY A 93 -5.84 4.86 23.32
C GLY A 93 -6.36 5.43 22.01
N SER A 94 -6.19 6.75 21.85
CA SER A 94 -6.20 7.39 20.53
C SER A 94 -5.17 6.72 19.62
N PRO A 95 -5.38 6.68 18.28
CA PRO A 95 -4.44 6.05 17.38
C PRO A 95 -3.11 6.82 17.35
N ALA A 96 -2.08 6.23 16.75
CA ALA A 96 -0.82 6.90 16.44
C ALA A 96 -0.50 6.74 14.95
N VAL A 97 -0.04 7.82 14.32
CA VAL A 97 0.43 7.81 12.92
C VAL A 97 1.96 7.79 12.94
N LEU A 98 2.54 6.75 12.35
CA LEU A 98 3.96 6.44 12.27
C LEU A 98 4.35 6.26 10.80
N GLY A 99 5.66 6.25 10.51
CA GLY A 99 6.24 5.90 9.20
C GLY A 99 5.39 6.26 7.99
N PHE A 100 5.50 7.48 7.47
CA PHE A 100 4.61 8.01 6.43
C PHE A 100 5.40 8.42 5.18
N ASN A 101 4.85 8.14 4.00
CA ASN A 101 5.44 8.55 2.73
C ASN A 101 4.36 8.75 1.66
N ALA A 102 4.66 9.59 0.67
CA ALA A 102 3.87 9.72 -0.54
C ALA A 102 4.82 9.68 -1.75
N PHE A 103 4.50 8.83 -2.73
CA PHE A 103 5.32 8.71 -3.93
C PHE A 103 4.47 8.57 -5.18
N PHE A 104 5.02 9.05 -6.30
CA PHE A 104 4.45 8.86 -7.61
C PHE A 104 4.56 7.39 -8.04
N SER A 105 3.45 6.77 -8.41
CA SER A 105 3.40 5.35 -8.81
C SER A 105 3.16 5.15 -10.31
N GLY A 106 2.90 6.21 -11.07
CA GLY A 106 2.63 6.14 -12.51
C GLY A 106 1.51 7.07 -12.95
N THR A 107 0.97 6.82 -14.14
CA THR A 107 -0.15 7.58 -14.71
C THR A 107 -1.42 6.73 -14.77
N ASN A 108 -2.58 7.36 -14.61
CA ASN A 108 -3.86 6.71 -14.84
C ASN A 108 -4.02 6.50 -16.35
N ALA A 109 -4.17 5.24 -16.77
CA ALA A 109 -4.23 4.87 -18.19
C ALA A 109 -5.43 5.49 -18.94
N VAL A 110 -6.48 5.90 -18.22
CA VAL A 110 -7.69 6.51 -18.80
C VAL A 110 -7.54 8.02 -18.92
N THR A 111 -7.04 8.68 -17.87
CA THR A 111 -7.03 10.16 -17.78
C THR A 111 -5.66 10.77 -18.07
N GLY A 112 -4.60 9.96 -18.18
CA GLY A 112 -3.21 10.43 -18.30
C GLY A 112 -2.69 11.16 -17.06
N SER A 113 -3.49 11.29 -16.00
CA SER A 113 -3.14 12.05 -14.80
C SER A 113 -2.18 11.30 -13.88
N PRO A 114 -1.40 12.01 -13.05
CA PRO A 114 -0.42 11.37 -12.18
C PRO A 114 -1.14 10.67 -11.04
N VAL A 115 -0.68 9.45 -10.73
CA VAL A 115 -1.16 8.66 -9.60
C VAL A 115 -0.11 8.69 -8.51
N VAL A 116 -0.55 9.09 -7.32
CA VAL A 116 0.27 9.14 -6.11
C VAL A 116 -0.26 8.13 -5.11
N GLN A 117 0.64 7.39 -4.49
CA GLN A 117 0.35 6.47 -3.41
C GLN A 117 0.75 7.10 -2.09
N PHE A 118 -0.15 7.05 -1.11
CA PHE A 118 0.09 7.44 0.27
C PHE A 118 0.18 6.19 1.13
N LEU A 119 1.25 6.09 1.89
CA LEU A 119 1.46 5.01 2.85
C LEU A 119 1.73 5.60 4.23
N ALA A 120 1.17 4.96 5.25
CA ALA A 120 1.56 5.22 6.64
C ALA A 120 1.42 3.98 7.50
N ASP A 121 2.29 3.83 8.49
CA ASP A 121 2.10 2.85 9.57
C ASP A 121 1.23 3.48 10.67
N VAL A 122 0.04 2.96 10.89
CA VAL A 122 -0.88 3.47 11.91
C VAL A 122 -1.02 2.45 13.02
N ASN A 123 -0.76 2.83 14.27
CA ASN A 123 -1.11 2.02 15.43
C ASN A 123 -2.53 2.39 15.90
N PRO A 124 -3.53 1.48 15.81
CA PRO A 124 -4.89 1.76 16.27
C PRO A 124 -5.05 1.85 17.80
N ASN A 125 -4.02 1.45 18.56
CA ASN A 125 -3.98 1.47 20.02
C ASN A 125 -5.18 0.79 20.69
N GLY A 126 -5.56 -0.39 20.16
CA GLY A 126 -6.57 -1.27 20.75
C GLY A 126 -8.01 -1.01 20.29
N LEU A 127 -8.25 -0.05 19.41
CA LEU A 127 -9.57 0.27 18.87
C LEU A 127 -9.55 0.35 17.35
N ALA A 128 -10.64 -0.08 16.71
CA ALA A 128 -10.78 0.08 15.26
C ALA A 128 -10.66 1.56 14.88
N THR A 129 -9.88 1.83 13.84
CA THR A 129 -9.42 3.17 13.50
C THR A 129 -9.67 3.45 12.02
N VAL A 130 -10.11 4.66 11.69
CA VAL A 130 -10.26 5.12 10.31
C VAL A 130 -9.08 6.02 9.96
N ALA A 131 -8.39 5.73 8.86
CA ALA A 131 -7.26 6.52 8.38
C ALA A 131 -7.51 7.11 6.98
N PHE A 132 -6.98 8.29 6.72
CA PHE A 132 -6.98 8.96 5.40
C PHE A 132 -5.82 9.96 5.31
N ALA A 133 -5.39 10.30 4.09
CA ALA A 133 -4.46 11.39 3.87
C ALA A 133 -5.21 12.68 3.55
N GLN A 134 -4.80 13.79 4.17
CA GLN A 134 -5.18 15.15 3.77
C GLN A 134 -4.04 15.73 2.94
N TYR A 135 -4.36 16.47 1.88
CA TYR A 135 -3.37 17.01 0.95
C TYR A 135 -3.77 18.37 0.37
N GLY A 136 -2.79 19.12 -0.13
CA GLY A 136 -3.00 20.43 -0.73
C GLY A 136 -1.74 21.08 -1.26
N LEU A 137 -1.87 22.19 -1.98
CA LEU A 137 -0.73 23.05 -2.35
C LEU A 137 -0.16 23.86 -1.16
N ASN A 138 -0.80 23.74 0.01
CA ASN A 138 -0.38 24.36 1.26
C ASN A 138 -0.88 23.53 2.45
N THR A 139 -0.49 23.93 3.65
CA THR A 139 -0.79 23.23 4.92
C THR A 139 -2.24 23.40 5.41
N SER A 140 -3.14 23.99 4.62
CA SER A 140 -4.58 23.96 4.91
C SER A 140 -5.24 22.65 4.45
N TYR A 141 -4.55 21.85 3.64
CA TYR A 141 -4.97 20.54 3.12
C TYR A 141 -6.45 20.45 2.67
N PRO A 142 -6.87 21.23 1.65
CA PRO A 142 -8.26 21.24 1.21
C PRO A 142 -8.74 19.89 0.62
N GLY A 143 -7.83 19.02 0.19
CA GLY A 143 -8.14 17.69 -0.33
C GLY A 143 -8.01 16.58 0.70
N ARG A 144 -8.72 15.46 0.47
CA ARG A 144 -8.56 14.22 1.25
C ARG A 144 -8.71 12.99 0.36
N THR A 145 -7.98 11.93 0.66
CA THR A 145 -8.17 10.62 0.02
C THR A 145 -9.44 9.94 0.54
N ALA A 146 -9.79 8.80 -0.07
CA ALA A 146 -10.74 7.87 0.53
C ALA A 146 -10.24 7.41 1.91
N SER A 147 -11.19 7.07 2.79
CA SER A 147 -10.91 6.54 4.12
C SER A 147 -10.71 5.03 4.08
N VAL A 148 -9.79 4.54 4.90
CA VAL A 148 -9.50 3.12 5.09
C VAL A 148 -9.81 2.75 6.54
N ASN A 149 -10.56 1.66 6.73
CA ASN A 149 -10.83 1.11 8.05
C ASN A 149 -9.71 0.15 8.44
N LEU A 150 -9.08 0.40 9.57
CA LEU A 150 -8.06 -0.43 10.19
C LEU A 150 -8.68 -1.17 11.39
N PRO A 151 -8.43 -2.48 11.54
CA PRO A 151 -8.99 -3.26 12.64
C PRO A 151 -8.43 -2.80 14.00
N ALA A 152 -9.13 -3.15 15.08
CA ALA A 152 -8.61 -2.93 16.42
C ALA A 152 -7.34 -3.78 16.64
N SER A 153 -6.23 -3.12 16.97
CA SER A 153 -4.93 -3.75 17.15
C SER A 153 -4.04 -2.88 18.04
N TYR A 154 -3.12 -3.50 18.77
CA TYR A 154 -2.00 -2.83 19.45
C TYR A 154 -0.73 -2.80 18.61
N ASN A 155 -0.71 -3.52 17.48
CA ASN A 155 0.36 -3.50 16.49
C ASN A 155 0.04 -2.49 15.39
N THR A 156 1.08 -2.02 14.71
CA THR A 156 0.97 -1.17 13.53
C THR A 156 0.24 -1.89 12.39
N SER A 157 -0.64 -1.16 11.72
CA SER A 157 -1.34 -1.54 10.50
C SER A 157 -1.01 -0.55 9.40
N THR A 158 -0.83 -1.02 8.18
CA THR A 158 -0.51 -0.13 7.05
C THR A 158 -1.78 0.53 6.52
N PHE A 159 -1.79 1.85 6.49
CA PHE A 159 -2.68 2.67 5.68
C PHE A 159 -2.11 2.77 4.26
N PHE A 160 -2.97 2.55 3.26
CA PHE A 160 -2.64 2.72 1.85
C PHE A 160 -3.80 3.41 1.13
N ALA A 161 -3.50 4.47 0.38
CA ALA A 161 -4.47 5.11 -0.49
C ALA A 161 -3.81 5.57 -1.80
N THR A 162 -4.57 5.54 -2.88
CA THR A 162 -4.17 6.10 -4.17
C THR A 162 -4.97 7.37 -4.46
N LEU A 163 -4.35 8.30 -5.18
CA LEU A 163 -4.97 9.54 -5.61
C LEU A 163 -4.50 9.88 -7.02
N ASP A 164 -5.44 10.27 -7.88
CA ASP A 164 -5.17 10.80 -9.20
C ASP A 164 -5.65 12.26 -9.35
N GLY A 165 -5.44 12.84 -10.53
CA GLY A 165 -5.94 14.18 -10.86
C GLY A 165 -5.17 15.33 -10.20
N LEU A 166 -3.97 15.09 -9.71
CA LEU A 166 -3.11 16.15 -9.18
C LEU A 166 -2.45 16.95 -10.30
N ILE A 167 -2.24 18.24 -10.05
CA ILE A 167 -1.57 19.15 -10.98
C ILE A 167 -0.10 18.73 -11.18
N PRO A 168 0.33 18.40 -12.40
CA PRO A 168 1.73 18.12 -12.74
C PRO A 168 2.68 19.25 -12.32
N GLY A 169 3.88 18.89 -11.83
CA GLY A 169 4.88 19.85 -11.37
C GLY A 169 4.53 20.56 -10.06
N GLY A 170 3.34 20.32 -9.50
CA GLY A 170 2.95 20.86 -8.21
C GLY A 170 3.69 20.21 -7.05
N THR A 171 4.16 21.03 -6.11
CA THR A 171 4.57 20.55 -4.78
C THR A 171 3.37 20.56 -3.87
N TYR A 172 3.05 19.41 -3.29
CA TYR A 172 1.92 19.23 -2.40
C TYR A 172 2.39 18.98 -0.98
N HIS A 173 1.75 19.64 -0.03
CA HIS A 173 1.76 19.31 1.38
C HIS A 173 0.75 18.21 1.67
N PHE A 174 1.10 17.26 2.52
CA PHE A 174 0.19 16.23 3.01
C PHE A 174 0.49 15.84 4.45
N ARG A 175 -0.51 15.25 5.10
CA ARG A 175 -0.38 14.51 6.35
C ARG A 175 -1.41 13.39 6.41
N VAL A 176 -1.08 12.30 7.10
CA VAL A 176 -2.05 11.24 7.38
C VAL A 176 -2.77 11.54 8.68
N ALA A 177 -4.09 11.38 8.68
CA ALA A 177 -4.95 11.48 9.84
C ALA A 177 -5.52 10.09 10.17
N ALA A 178 -5.51 9.71 11.43
CA ALA A 178 -6.12 8.50 11.94
C ALA A 178 -7.06 8.84 13.10
N SER A 179 -8.25 8.25 13.13
CA SER A 179 -9.28 8.56 14.12
C SER A 179 -9.96 7.31 14.64
N ASN A 180 -10.17 7.26 15.96
CA ASN A 180 -11.03 6.29 16.61
C ASN A 180 -11.92 6.98 17.65
N SER A 181 -12.71 6.21 18.41
CA SER A 181 -13.64 6.78 19.41
C SER A 181 -12.96 7.52 20.56
N LEU A 182 -11.64 7.37 20.75
CA LEU A 182 -10.88 8.05 21.81
C LEU A 182 -10.12 9.29 21.32
N GLY A 183 -10.05 9.53 20.01
CA GLY A 183 -9.46 10.75 19.47
C GLY A 183 -8.89 10.63 18.07
N VAL A 184 -8.21 11.69 17.65
CA VAL A 184 -7.61 11.84 16.32
C VAL A 184 -6.11 12.08 16.48
N ALA A 185 -5.31 11.36 15.69
CA ALA A 185 -3.89 11.62 15.53
C ALA A 185 -3.59 12.10 14.12
N TYR A 186 -2.66 13.04 14.04
CA TYR A 186 -2.12 13.55 12.78
C TYR A 186 -0.64 13.22 12.71
N GLY A 187 -0.21 12.71 11.56
CA GLY A 187 1.19 12.72 11.19
C GLY A 187 1.71 14.15 10.98
N PRO A 188 3.03 14.35 10.94
CA PRO A 188 3.60 15.65 10.63
C PRO A 188 3.29 16.04 9.19
N ASP A 189 3.42 17.33 8.90
CA ASP A 189 3.41 17.83 7.53
C ASP A 189 4.59 17.25 6.75
N GLN A 190 4.33 16.83 5.53
CA GLN A 190 5.33 16.37 4.56
C GLN A 190 4.99 16.92 3.19
N THR A 191 5.99 16.92 2.32
CA THR A 191 5.80 17.35 0.93
C THR A 191 6.15 16.24 -0.04
N PHE A 192 5.40 16.14 -1.12
CA PHE A 192 5.80 15.39 -2.31
C PHE A 192 5.67 16.28 -3.54
N VAL A 193 6.48 16.00 -4.56
CA VAL A 193 6.40 16.68 -5.85
C VAL A 193 5.74 15.73 -6.83
N VAL A 194 4.65 16.17 -7.43
CA VAL A 194 4.07 15.48 -8.57
C VAL A 194 5.04 15.72 -9.73
N PRO A 195 5.58 14.68 -10.39
CA PRO A 195 6.38 14.88 -11.57
C PRO A 195 5.62 15.76 -12.56
N THR A 196 6.32 16.65 -13.23
CA THR A 196 5.80 17.25 -14.47
C THR A 196 5.50 16.07 -15.39
N LEU A 197 4.23 15.72 -15.51
CA LEU A 197 3.80 14.71 -16.45
C LEU A 197 3.91 15.27 -17.84
N PHE A 198 4.98 14.82 -18.45
CA PHE A 198 5.27 14.77 -19.85
C PHE A 198 4.08 14.16 -20.60
N ALA A 199 3.57 14.85 -21.61
CA ALA A 199 2.86 14.14 -22.67
C ALA A 199 3.76 13.00 -23.20
N ALA A 200 3.19 11.93 -23.74
CA ALA A 200 4.01 10.86 -24.33
C ALA A 200 4.99 11.45 -25.36
N GLY A 201 6.30 11.42 -25.06
CA GLY A 201 7.37 12.01 -25.87
C GLY A 201 8.02 13.30 -25.34
N ASP A 202 7.45 13.96 -24.33
CA ASP A 202 7.94 15.24 -23.76
C ASP A 202 8.88 14.98 -22.58
N LEU A 203 10.08 14.42 -22.79
CA LEU A 203 10.93 13.91 -21.71
C LEU A 203 11.41 14.95 -20.66
N ASN A 204 11.18 16.24 -20.86
CA ASN A 204 11.57 17.33 -19.96
C ASN A 204 10.41 18.16 -19.38
N GLY A 205 9.19 18.06 -19.94
CA GLY A 205 7.95 18.62 -19.38
C GLY A 205 7.78 20.10 -19.52
N ASP A 206 8.41 20.67 -20.54
CA ASP A 206 8.14 22.04 -20.97
C ASP A 206 6.84 22.17 -21.79
N GLY A 207 6.15 21.05 -22.03
CA GLY A 207 4.91 20.98 -22.80
C GLY A 207 5.14 20.95 -24.31
N ARG A 208 6.38 20.74 -24.77
CA ARG A 208 6.76 20.66 -26.19
C ARG A 208 7.71 19.48 -26.42
N VAL A 209 7.27 18.51 -27.20
CA VAL A 209 8.17 17.47 -27.74
C VAL A 209 9.16 18.11 -28.70
N ASN A 210 10.43 18.23 -28.30
CA ASN A 210 11.51 18.77 -29.12
C ASN A 210 12.39 17.66 -29.72
N GLU A 211 13.26 18.06 -30.65
CA GLU A 211 14.12 17.13 -31.41
C GLU A 211 15.03 16.29 -30.50
N SER A 212 15.50 16.83 -29.36
CA SER A 212 16.34 16.09 -28.41
C SER A 212 15.57 14.94 -27.75
N GLU A 213 14.31 15.17 -27.43
CA GLU A 213 13.47 14.20 -26.72
C GLU A 213 12.97 13.11 -27.67
N LEU A 214 12.60 13.50 -28.89
CA LEU A 214 12.30 12.59 -29.97
C LEU A 214 13.50 11.68 -30.26
N ASN A 215 14.71 12.23 -30.35
CA ASN A 215 15.94 11.47 -30.59
C ASN A 215 16.27 10.50 -29.43
N SER A 216 15.98 10.87 -28.18
CA SER A 216 16.13 9.96 -27.03
C SER A 216 15.18 8.77 -27.08
N VAL A 217 13.89 8.98 -27.35
CA VAL A 217 12.91 7.89 -27.50
C VAL A 217 13.30 6.99 -28.68
N LEU A 218 13.63 7.62 -29.79
CA LEU A 218 14.09 6.96 -31.00
C LEU A 218 15.33 6.10 -30.71
N SER A 219 16.37 6.61 -30.04
CA SER A 219 17.63 5.89 -29.78
C SER A 219 17.45 4.53 -29.07
N ASN A 220 16.45 4.41 -28.20
CA ASN A 220 16.07 3.14 -27.56
C ASN A 220 15.42 2.16 -28.55
N TYR A 221 14.62 2.67 -29.50
CA TYR A 221 14.02 1.85 -30.56
C TYR A 221 15.04 1.38 -31.62
N TRP A 222 16.04 2.20 -31.99
CA TRP A 222 17.06 1.86 -33.00
C TRP A 222 18.05 0.79 -32.54
N LEU A 223 18.33 0.67 -31.24
CA LEU A 223 19.34 -0.26 -30.71
C LEU A 223 18.79 -1.65 -30.38
N THR A 224 17.47 -1.82 -30.22
CA THR A 224 16.86 -3.10 -29.82
C THR A 224 15.81 -3.66 -30.79
N SER A 225 15.53 -2.99 -31.92
CA SER A 225 14.59 -3.47 -32.94
C SER A 225 15.32 -4.10 -34.13
N SER A 226 15.12 -5.41 -34.37
CA SER A 226 15.68 -6.11 -35.53
C SER A 226 14.99 -5.77 -36.87
N SER A 227 14.04 -4.83 -36.88
CA SER A 227 13.08 -4.68 -38.00
C SER A 227 12.90 -3.25 -38.50
N LEU A 228 13.66 -2.28 -38.01
CA LEU A 228 13.63 -0.92 -38.54
C LEU A 228 15.02 -0.28 -38.43
N VAL A 229 15.71 -0.15 -39.57
CA VAL A 229 16.97 0.58 -39.67
C VAL A 229 16.85 1.53 -40.88
N MET A 230 16.85 2.83 -40.62
CA MET A 230 17.19 3.86 -41.62
C MET A 230 18.68 4.19 -41.49
N THR A 231 19.43 4.08 -42.58
CA THR A 231 20.84 4.47 -42.60
C THR A 231 21.04 5.79 -43.33
N ASN A 232 21.66 6.73 -42.61
CA ASN A 232 22.40 7.93 -43.04
C ASN A 232 21.60 9.11 -43.67
N PRO A 233 21.45 10.26 -42.97
CA PRO A 233 20.65 11.41 -43.41
C PRO A 233 21.44 12.44 -44.26
N SER A 234 22.61 12.11 -44.77
CA SER A 234 23.40 13.06 -45.56
C SER A 234 23.09 12.99 -47.06
N THR A 235 22.48 14.08 -47.55
CA THR A 235 22.43 14.60 -48.94
C THR A 235 21.56 13.88 -49.96
N LEU A 236 20.47 14.53 -50.37
CA LEU A 236 19.37 13.79 -50.95
C LEU A 236 18.40 14.79 -51.68
N GLY A 237 18.24 14.76 -53.03
CA GLY A 237 17.20 15.52 -53.78
C GLY A 237 16.84 15.34 -55.31
N GLY A 238 15.66 14.91 -55.75
CA GLY A 238 15.17 15.19 -57.14
C GLY A 238 15.87 14.58 -58.39
N GLY A 239 15.20 13.58 -58.97
CA GLY A 239 15.54 12.74 -60.15
C GLY A 239 14.50 11.61 -60.31
N LEU A 240 14.63 10.71 -61.29
CA LEU A 240 13.64 9.64 -61.52
C LEU A 240 13.93 8.39 -60.67
N PHE A 241 12.89 7.84 -60.02
CA PHE A 241 12.94 6.59 -59.28
C PHE A 241 11.98 5.55 -59.88
N GLN A 242 12.38 4.27 -59.84
CA GLN A 242 11.57 3.15 -60.29
C GLN A 242 11.57 2.09 -59.18
N PHE A 243 10.40 1.49 -58.90
CA PHE A 243 10.26 0.45 -57.88
C PHE A 243 9.63 -0.81 -58.48
N ALA A 244 9.92 -1.96 -57.86
CA ALA A 244 9.27 -3.23 -58.16
C ALA A 244 8.75 -3.85 -56.85
N LEU A 245 7.51 -4.34 -56.90
CA LEU A 245 6.87 -5.06 -55.80
C LEU A 245 7.09 -6.56 -56.03
N THR A 246 7.80 -7.24 -55.14
CA THR A 246 7.95 -8.70 -55.22
C THR A 246 6.96 -9.37 -54.27
N ASN A 247 6.28 -10.42 -54.76
CA ASN A 247 5.22 -11.21 -54.10
C ASN A 247 3.83 -10.57 -53.94
N VAL A 248 3.31 -9.90 -54.96
CA VAL A 248 1.89 -9.48 -54.99
C VAL A 248 1.25 -9.83 -56.33
N THR A 249 0.28 -10.74 -56.32
CA THR A 249 -0.64 -10.95 -57.45
C THR A 249 -2.04 -10.47 -57.05
N GLY A 250 -2.57 -9.48 -57.78
CA GLY A 250 -3.97 -9.04 -57.67
C GLY A 250 -4.25 -7.85 -56.73
N TRP A 251 -3.24 -7.14 -56.23
CA TRP A 251 -3.41 -6.01 -55.29
C TRP A 251 -3.03 -4.69 -55.98
N ASN A 252 -3.97 -3.75 -56.06
CA ASN A 252 -3.73 -2.40 -56.57
C ASN A 252 -3.43 -1.46 -55.40
N MET A 253 -2.17 -1.05 -55.24
CA MET A 253 -1.77 -0.09 -54.21
C MET A 253 -1.38 1.24 -54.85
N SER A 254 -1.66 2.35 -54.14
CA SER A 254 -1.20 3.68 -54.54
C SER A 254 -0.07 4.15 -53.61
N VAL A 255 1.03 4.57 -54.22
CA VAL A 255 2.18 5.14 -53.50
C VAL A 255 2.08 6.66 -53.58
N PHE A 256 2.07 7.32 -52.43
CA PHE A 256 2.04 8.77 -52.36
C PHE A 256 3.38 9.27 -51.78
N ALA A 257 3.93 10.32 -52.39
CA ALA A 257 5.13 10.99 -51.92
C ALA A 257 4.79 12.43 -51.56
N SER A 258 5.28 12.89 -50.40
CA SER A 258 5.14 14.29 -49.97
C SER A 258 6.48 14.84 -49.49
N THR A 259 6.65 16.14 -49.68
CA THR A 259 7.80 16.93 -49.21
C THR A 259 7.47 17.78 -47.98
N ASN A 260 6.22 17.70 -47.48
CA ASN A 260 5.74 18.38 -46.29
C ASN A 260 5.12 17.35 -45.34
N LEU A 261 5.55 17.35 -44.07
CA LEU A 261 5.13 16.40 -43.04
C LEU A 261 3.79 16.78 -42.36
N THR A 262 3.25 17.98 -42.62
CA THR A 262 2.04 18.48 -41.92
C THR A 262 0.73 17.84 -42.38
N ASP A 263 0.71 17.17 -43.53
CA ASP A 263 -0.53 16.67 -44.16
C ASP A 263 -0.68 15.13 -44.05
N TRP A 264 -0.09 14.56 -42.99
CA TRP A 264 -0.02 13.12 -42.77
C TRP A 264 -1.00 12.68 -41.68
N GLU A 265 -1.98 11.86 -42.05
CA GLU A 265 -2.82 11.11 -41.11
C GLU A 265 -2.21 9.74 -40.82
N LEU A 266 -2.37 9.25 -39.58
CA LEU A 266 -1.94 7.91 -39.17
C LEU A 266 -2.70 6.85 -39.97
N LEU A 267 -1.97 5.90 -40.58
CA LEU A 267 -2.61 4.75 -41.20
C LEU A 267 -3.26 3.89 -40.10
N PRO A 268 -4.51 3.46 -40.29
CA PRO A 268 -5.30 2.82 -39.23
C PRO A 268 -4.80 1.42 -38.82
N ALA A 269 -3.82 0.84 -39.55
CA ALA A 269 -3.17 -0.41 -39.19
C ALA A 269 -1.77 -0.56 -39.81
N GLN A 270 -0.94 -1.41 -39.20
CA GLN A 270 0.40 -1.74 -39.69
C GLN A 270 0.30 -2.52 -41.02
N ALA A 271 0.94 -2.03 -42.08
CA ALA A 271 0.93 -2.70 -43.37
C ALA A 271 1.80 -3.97 -43.33
N MET A 272 1.23 -5.10 -43.75
CA MET A 272 1.96 -6.30 -44.15
C MET A 272 1.67 -6.56 -45.63
N PRO A 273 2.64 -6.99 -46.46
CA PRO A 273 4.04 -7.35 -46.17
C PRO A 273 5.00 -6.15 -46.03
N VAL A 274 6.28 -6.45 -45.79
CA VAL A 274 7.38 -5.49 -45.61
C VAL A 274 7.91 -5.04 -46.97
N TRP A 275 8.04 -3.73 -47.18
CA TRP A 275 8.44 -3.15 -48.46
C TRP A 275 9.77 -2.41 -48.33
N GLN A 276 10.62 -2.52 -49.34
CA GLN A 276 11.89 -1.80 -49.44
C GLN A 276 11.81 -0.79 -50.59
N PHE A 277 12.17 0.47 -50.32
CA PHE A 277 12.15 1.55 -51.31
C PHE A 277 13.59 1.96 -51.64
N LEU A 278 13.87 2.13 -52.93
CA LEU A 278 15.12 2.72 -53.41
C LEU A 278 14.78 3.98 -54.20
N ASP A 279 15.37 5.12 -53.83
CA ASP A 279 15.14 6.41 -54.48
C ASP A 279 16.39 6.89 -55.25
N PRO A 280 16.63 6.41 -56.48
CA PRO A 280 17.82 6.76 -57.28
C PRO A 280 17.79 8.19 -57.84
N ALA A 281 16.75 8.96 -57.54
CA ALA A 281 16.53 10.33 -57.97
C ALA A 281 17.48 11.37 -57.36
N TYR A 282 18.10 11.10 -56.22
CA TYR A 282 18.15 12.12 -55.20
C TYR A 282 19.46 12.98 -55.26
N THR A 283 19.44 14.09 -56.02
CA THR A 283 20.49 15.12 -56.25
C THR A 283 20.38 16.63 -55.74
N ASN A 284 19.32 17.21 -55.12
CA ASN A 284 19.08 18.54 -54.47
C ASN A 284 17.63 18.72 -53.85
N TYR A 285 17.56 18.93 -52.52
CA TYR A 285 16.42 18.92 -51.54
C TYR A 285 15.01 19.39 -52.01
N PRO A 286 13.87 18.96 -51.39
CA PRO A 286 13.68 18.42 -50.03
C PRO A 286 13.46 16.89 -49.91
N GLN A 287 13.58 16.37 -48.68
CA GLN A 287 13.28 14.99 -48.29
C GLN A 287 11.88 14.56 -48.75
N ARG A 288 11.84 13.54 -49.62
CA ARG A 288 10.60 12.89 -50.03
C ARG A 288 10.30 11.75 -49.08
N PHE A 289 9.15 11.82 -48.44
CA PHE A 289 8.63 10.78 -47.57
C PHE A 289 7.58 9.98 -48.35
N TYR A 290 7.65 8.66 -48.28
CA TYR A 290 6.77 7.75 -49.03
C TYR A 290 5.79 7.10 -48.07
N ARG A 291 4.50 7.13 -48.42
CA ARG A 291 3.46 6.35 -47.76
C ARG A 291 2.77 5.42 -48.75
N LEU A 292 2.47 4.23 -48.28
CA LEU A 292 1.61 3.29 -48.99
C LEU A 292 0.19 3.50 -48.50
N GLN A 293 -0.74 3.74 -49.42
CA GLN A 293 -2.16 3.75 -49.12
C GLN A 293 -2.79 2.48 -49.72
N TRP A 294 -3.48 1.74 -48.86
CA TRP A 294 -4.42 0.70 -49.27
C TRP A 294 -5.73 1.37 -49.72
N PRO A 295 -6.44 0.86 -50.75
CA PRO A 295 -7.78 1.35 -51.08
C PRO A 295 -8.72 1.42 -49.87
#